data_AF-A0A2D8MF67-F1
#
_entry.id   AF-A0A2D8MF67-F1
#
_cell.length_a   1.000
_cell.length_b   1.000
_cell.length_c   1.000
_cell.angle_alpha   90.00
_cell.angle_beta   90.00
_cell.angle_gamma   90.00
#
_symmetry.space_group_name_H-M   'P 1'
#
loop_
_entity.id
_entity.type
_entity.pdbx_description
1 polymer ?
#
loop_
_entity_poly.entity_id
_entity_poly.type
_entity_poly.pdbx_seq_one_letter_code
_entity_poly.pdbx_strand_id
1 'polypeptide(L)'
;MVSKTVLLAFNDWLLTNDVAEPENPRWDFLREMVAATCNRSENDPVDQRFSKQELLGGLYNSDAIARFSRRDVDNWLDERKARYHSYLRERGETCSISLIDNGERGGRGRQKLFWFEDQPLTLDPLDHEEHAAIDLTRVQWRQVPASEIKLNFSGRLLFGPDRSFRDASWRSWIYKSRRIWRIATPVLFAILFVITSLLIGGPIKGWHLSWLVLIGIVLWASYDGIFRELRYRRQTGAYLNFDFVKLSEPDTLIEHRWHNSGTIYQLARYEADCPLCSSKLRIADGEPEWPGRIIGRCIASPSEHIYSLDRVSLLGQTLRPIQPR
;
A
#
# COMPACT_ATOMS: atom_id res chain seq x y z
N MET A 1 -10.16 -37.15 -9.94
CA MET A 1 -10.44 -36.62 -11.30
C MET A 1 -11.19 -35.32 -11.11
N VAL A 2 -10.72 -34.23 -11.70
CA VAL A 2 -11.23 -32.88 -11.41
C VAL A 2 -12.55 -32.64 -12.13
N SER A 3 -13.55 -32.13 -11.41
CA SER A 3 -14.82 -31.75 -12.02
C SER A 3 -14.62 -30.59 -13.00
N LYS A 4 -15.11 -30.78 -14.23
CA LYS A 4 -15.05 -29.75 -15.28
C LYS A 4 -15.74 -28.46 -14.87
N THR A 5 -16.80 -28.53 -14.04
CA THR A 5 -17.50 -27.33 -13.54
C THR A 5 -16.59 -26.50 -12.64
N VAL A 6 -15.89 -27.15 -11.72
CA VAL A 6 -14.98 -26.52 -10.77
C VAL A 6 -13.76 -25.95 -11.52
N LEU A 7 -13.22 -26.69 -12.50
CA LEU A 7 -12.11 -26.23 -13.35
C LEU A 7 -12.46 -24.96 -14.14
N LEU A 8 -13.67 -24.91 -14.72
CA LEU A 8 -14.17 -23.73 -15.42
C LEU A 8 -14.45 -22.57 -14.46
N ALA A 9 -14.98 -22.83 -13.27
CA ALA A 9 -15.18 -21.81 -12.25
C ALA A 9 -13.84 -21.22 -11.77
N PHE A 10 -12.81 -22.04 -11.62
CA PHE A 10 -11.47 -21.57 -11.30
C PHE A 10 -10.86 -20.75 -12.43
N ASN A 11 -11.04 -21.16 -13.70
CA ASN A 11 -10.61 -20.38 -14.86
C ASN A 11 -11.28 -19.00 -14.89
N ASP A 12 -12.60 -18.96 -14.68
CA ASP A 12 -13.38 -17.71 -14.66
C ASP A 12 -12.93 -16.80 -13.51
N TRP A 13 -12.66 -17.39 -12.34
CA TRP A 13 -12.08 -16.66 -11.20
C TRP A 13 -10.71 -16.06 -11.52
N LEU A 14 -9.83 -16.83 -12.19
CA LEU A 14 -8.51 -16.37 -12.61
C LEU A 14 -8.57 -15.21 -13.61
N LEU A 15 -9.54 -15.24 -14.55
CA LEU A 15 -9.75 -14.19 -15.54
C LEU A 15 -10.40 -12.93 -14.93
N THR A 16 -11.33 -13.11 -13.99
CA THR A 16 -12.04 -11.98 -13.35
C THR A 16 -11.13 -11.22 -12.38
N ASN A 17 -10.19 -11.93 -11.74
CA ASN A 17 -9.22 -11.37 -10.79
C ASN A 17 -7.85 -11.16 -11.43
N ASP A 18 -7.78 -11.03 -12.76
CA ASP A 18 -6.55 -10.76 -13.50
C ASP A 18 -5.93 -9.46 -12.95
N VAL A 19 -4.92 -9.65 -12.10
CA VAL A 19 -4.06 -8.57 -11.67
C VAL A 19 -3.18 -8.32 -12.86
N ALA A 20 -3.41 -7.22 -13.58
CA ALA A 20 -2.59 -6.74 -14.69
C ALA A 20 -1.14 -6.43 -14.27
N GLU A 21 -0.42 -7.44 -13.79
CA GLU A 21 1.02 -7.49 -13.67
C GLU A 21 1.54 -8.11 -14.97
N PRO A 22 2.12 -7.31 -15.88
CA PRO A 22 2.77 -7.89 -17.05
C PRO A 22 3.90 -8.83 -16.56
N GLU A 23 3.88 -10.07 -17.05
CA GLU A 23 4.89 -11.11 -16.81
C GLU A 23 4.89 -11.73 -15.39
N ASN A 24 3.73 -12.20 -14.90
CA ASN A 24 3.68 -13.01 -13.68
C ASN A 24 3.70 -14.53 -13.98
N PRO A 25 4.86 -15.22 -13.84
CA PRO A 25 4.99 -16.63 -14.22
C PRO A 25 4.13 -17.58 -13.37
N ARG A 26 3.67 -17.15 -12.19
CA ARG A 26 2.76 -17.93 -11.33
C ARG A 26 1.36 -17.99 -11.90
N TRP A 27 0.87 -16.86 -12.39
CA TRP A 27 -0.45 -16.75 -12.98
C TRP A 27 -0.48 -17.42 -14.35
N ASP A 28 0.54 -17.20 -15.19
CA ASP A 28 0.68 -17.90 -16.47
C ASP A 28 0.73 -19.43 -16.28
N PHE A 29 1.47 -19.92 -15.28
CA PHE A 29 1.52 -21.35 -14.98
C PHE A 29 0.15 -21.94 -14.66
N LEU A 30 -0.66 -21.28 -13.82
CA LEU A 30 -2.00 -21.74 -13.48
C LEU A 30 -2.93 -21.68 -14.69
N ARG A 31 -2.88 -20.62 -15.49
CA ARG A 31 -3.69 -20.46 -16.70
C ARG A 31 -3.38 -21.53 -17.74
N GLU A 32 -2.10 -21.75 -18.05
CA GLU A 32 -1.69 -22.78 -19.00
C GLU A 32 -2.04 -24.18 -18.49
N MET A 33 -1.95 -24.42 -17.18
CA MET A 33 -2.35 -25.70 -16.60
C MET A 33 -3.86 -25.94 -16.72
N VAL A 34 -4.68 -24.93 -16.44
CA VAL A 34 -6.14 -25.03 -16.62
C VAL A 34 -6.49 -25.26 -18.09
N ALA A 35 -5.87 -24.51 -19.01
CA ALA A 35 -6.06 -24.69 -20.44
C ALA A 35 -5.64 -26.09 -20.92
N ALA A 36 -4.48 -26.59 -20.48
CA ALA A 36 -3.99 -27.91 -20.82
C ALA A 36 -4.89 -29.03 -20.24
N THR A 37 -5.40 -28.84 -19.02
CA THR A 37 -6.33 -29.78 -18.38
C THR A 37 -7.70 -29.79 -19.08
N CYS A 38 -8.19 -28.64 -19.55
CA CYS A 38 -9.42 -28.55 -20.33
C CYS A 38 -9.30 -29.20 -21.73
N ASN A 39 -8.11 -29.16 -22.33
CA ASN A 39 -7.86 -29.64 -23.70
C ASN A 39 -7.62 -31.15 -23.81
N ARG A 40 -7.13 -31.83 -22.76
CA ARG A 40 -6.94 -33.30 -22.77
C ARG A 40 -8.21 -34.00 -22.26
N SER A 41 -8.83 -34.82 -23.11
CA SER A 41 -10.14 -35.45 -22.85
C SER A 41 -10.08 -36.52 -21.74
N GLU A 42 -11.24 -36.81 -21.16
CA GLU A 42 -11.53 -37.62 -19.95
C GLU A 42 -11.01 -39.08 -19.92
N ASN A 43 -10.26 -39.57 -20.91
CA ASN A 43 -10.06 -41.01 -21.10
C ASN A 43 -8.81 -41.62 -20.45
N ASP A 44 -7.90 -40.85 -19.83
CA ASP A 44 -6.77 -41.45 -19.09
C ASP A 44 -6.23 -40.54 -17.95
N PRO A 45 -6.32 -40.96 -16.66
CA PRO A 45 -5.83 -40.16 -15.52
C PRO A 45 -4.30 -39.99 -15.48
N VAL A 46 -3.53 -40.80 -16.23
CA VAL A 46 -2.07 -40.64 -16.33
C VAL A 46 -1.70 -39.42 -17.19
N ASP A 47 -2.59 -39.00 -18.10
CA ASP A 47 -2.32 -38.01 -19.15
C ASP A 47 -2.59 -36.55 -18.72
N GLN A 48 -3.06 -36.34 -17.48
CA GLN A 48 -3.33 -35.03 -16.88
C GLN A 48 -2.17 -34.48 -16.02
N ARG A 49 -0.96 -35.03 -16.20
CA ARG A 49 0.24 -34.61 -15.48
C ARG A 49 1.14 -33.79 -16.38
N PHE A 50 1.44 -32.56 -15.96
CA PHE A 50 2.19 -31.60 -16.77
C PHE A 50 3.55 -31.28 -16.16
N SER A 51 4.57 -31.10 -17.00
CA SER A 51 5.87 -30.60 -16.57
C SER A 51 5.93 -29.06 -16.64
N LYS A 52 6.83 -28.43 -15.87
CA LYS A 52 7.06 -26.97 -15.98
C LYS A 52 7.48 -26.54 -17.38
N GLN A 53 8.28 -27.38 -18.04
CA GLN A 53 8.83 -27.07 -19.35
C GLN A 53 7.74 -27.14 -20.43
N GLU A 54 6.75 -28.01 -20.27
CA GLU A 54 5.59 -28.11 -21.16
C GLU A 54 4.64 -26.92 -21.01
N LEU A 55 4.42 -26.44 -19.77
CA LEU A 55 3.53 -25.30 -19.50
C LEU A 55 4.15 -23.93 -19.79
N LEU A 56 5.42 -23.72 -19.43
CA LEU A 56 6.06 -22.40 -19.50
C LEU A 56 7.07 -22.26 -20.66
N GLY A 57 7.42 -23.36 -21.34
CA GLY A 57 8.47 -23.38 -22.36
C GLY A 57 8.21 -22.50 -23.59
N GLY A 58 6.94 -22.19 -23.89
CA GLY A 58 6.56 -21.26 -24.96
C GLY A 58 6.50 -19.79 -24.55
N LEU A 59 6.51 -19.51 -23.24
CA LEU A 59 6.31 -18.16 -22.68
C LEU A 59 7.58 -17.57 -22.07
N TYR A 60 8.46 -18.41 -21.53
CA TYR A 60 9.64 -18.00 -20.77
C TYR A 60 10.91 -18.73 -21.23
N ASN A 61 12.07 -18.10 -21.03
CA ASN A 61 13.37 -18.73 -21.30
C ASN A 61 13.72 -19.79 -20.23
N SER A 62 14.69 -20.67 -20.54
CA SER A 62 15.11 -21.77 -19.66
C SER A 62 15.53 -21.32 -18.26
N ASP A 63 16.12 -20.13 -18.15
CA ASP A 63 16.61 -19.57 -16.88
C ASP A 63 15.46 -19.09 -15.99
N ALA A 64 14.43 -18.47 -16.56
CA ALA A 64 13.23 -18.07 -15.83
C ALA A 64 12.43 -19.30 -15.35
N ILE A 65 12.32 -20.34 -16.19
CA ILE A 65 11.66 -21.60 -15.82
C ILE A 65 12.42 -22.30 -14.67
N ALA A 66 13.76 -22.22 -14.65
CA ALA A 66 14.57 -22.77 -13.58
C ALA A 66 14.37 -22.05 -12.24
N ARG A 67 14.11 -20.74 -12.25
CA ARG A 67 13.83 -19.94 -11.05
C ARG A 67 12.41 -20.08 -10.52
N PHE A 68 11.48 -20.57 -11.34
CA PHE A 68 10.09 -20.77 -10.97
C PHE A 68 9.96 -21.81 -9.83
N SER A 69 9.45 -21.39 -8.69
CA SER A 69 9.19 -22.26 -7.54
C SER A 69 7.70 -22.53 -7.37
N ARG A 70 7.35 -23.79 -7.12
CA ARG A 70 5.97 -24.17 -6.80
C ARG A 70 5.50 -23.48 -5.52
N ARG A 71 6.39 -23.34 -4.53
CA ARG A 71 6.06 -22.68 -3.25
C ARG A 71 5.53 -21.27 -3.47
N ASP A 72 5.99 -20.57 -4.51
CA ASP A 72 5.53 -19.22 -4.81
C ASP A 72 4.11 -19.21 -5.41
N VAL A 73 3.70 -20.30 -6.08
CA VAL A 73 2.33 -20.53 -6.55
C VAL A 73 1.42 -20.90 -5.38
N ASP A 74 1.87 -21.83 -4.51
CA ASP A 74 1.12 -22.24 -3.33
C ASP A 74 0.87 -21.04 -2.40
N ASN A 75 1.91 -20.24 -2.11
CA ASN A 75 1.77 -18.99 -1.35
C ASN A 75 0.79 -18.00 -2.01
N TRP A 76 0.84 -17.88 -3.34
CA TRP A 76 -0.04 -16.97 -4.08
C TRP A 76 -1.52 -17.43 -4.02
N LEU A 77 -1.75 -18.74 -4.09
CA LEU A 77 -3.07 -19.36 -3.91
C LEU A 77 -3.54 -19.21 -2.46
N ASP A 78 -2.68 -19.44 -1.47
CA ASP A 78 -3.00 -19.33 -0.04
C ASP A 78 -3.42 -17.90 0.34
N GLU A 79 -2.68 -16.88 -0.13
CA GLU A 79 -3.05 -15.46 0.04
C GLU A 79 -4.46 -15.13 -0.49
N ARG A 80 -4.96 -15.90 -1.46
CA ARG A 80 -6.22 -15.66 -2.18
C ARG A 80 -7.28 -16.72 -1.92
N LYS A 81 -6.96 -17.73 -1.12
CA LYS A 81 -7.79 -18.92 -0.87
C LYS A 81 -9.18 -18.53 -0.34
N ALA A 82 -9.23 -17.56 0.57
CA ALA A 82 -10.49 -17.06 1.14
C ALA A 82 -11.43 -16.47 0.08
N ARG A 83 -10.90 -15.70 -0.88
CA ARG A 83 -11.69 -15.10 -1.97
C ARG A 83 -12.12 -16.14 -2.98
N TYR A 84 -11.21 -17.05 -3.35
CA TYR A 84 -11.51 -18.14 -4.26
C TYR A 84 -12.61 -19.06 -3.70
N HIS A 85 -12.52 -19.46 -2.42
CA HIS A 85 -13.54 -20.28 -1.77
C HIS A 85 -14.89 -19.55 -1.66
N SER A 86 -14.88 -18.24 -1.38
CA SER A 86 -16.11 -17.43 -1.35
C SER A 86 -16.78 -17.39 -2.73
N TYR A 87 -16.00 -17.19 -3.79
CA TYR A 87 -16.49 -17.20 -5.17
C TYR A 87 -17.11 -18.54 -5.58
N LEU A 88 -16.47 -19.67 -5.22
CA LEU A 88 -17.03 -20.99 -5.47
C LEU A 88 -18.36 -21.22 -4.73
N ARG A 89 -18.48 -20.72 -3.50
CA ARG A 89 -19.73 -20.81 -2.71
C ARG A 89 -20.88 -20.02 -3.31
N GLU A 90 -20.62 -18.81 -3.81
CA GLU A 90 -21.64 -17.99 -4.48
C GLU A 90 -22.20 -18.70 -5.73
N ARG A 91 -21.40 -19.55 -6.38
CA ARG A 91 -21.83 -20.38 -7.52
C ARG A 91 -22.43 -21.73 -7.13
N GLY A 92 -22.45 -22.06 -5.84
CA GLY A 92 -22.99 -23.32 -5.32
C GLY A 92 -22.08 -24.54 -5.50
N GLU A 93 -20.78 -24.34 -5.73
CA GLU A 93 -19.82 -25.44 -5.87
C GLU A 93 -19.40 -25.99 -4.49
N THR A 94 -19.26 -27.31 -4.39
CA THR A 94 -18.97 -28.03 -3.12
C THR A 94 -17.52 -28.50 -3.00
N CYS A 95 -16.73 -28.33 -4.06
CA CYS A 95 -15.33 -28.72 -4.15
C CYS A 95 -14.47 -27.52 -4.57
N SER A 96 -13.22 -27.48 -4.11
CA SER A 96 -12.19 -26.57 -4.63
C SER A 96 -11.06 -27.36 -5.29
N ILE A 97 -10.26 -26.64 -6.08
CA ILE A 97 -9.11 -27.21 -6.77
C ILE A 97 -7.87 -27.07 -5.90
N SER A 98 -7.18 -28.18 -5.70
CA SER A 98 -5.85 -28.23 -5.13
C SER A 98 -4.83 -28.57 -6.20
N LEU A 99 -3.70 -27.87 -6.20
CA LEU A 99 -2.55 -28.24 -7.02
C LEU A 99 -1.82 -29.39 -6.32
N ILE A 100 -1.37 -30.42 -7.03
CA ILE A 100 -0.61 -31.56 -6.48
C ILE A 100 0.63 -31.80 -7.35
N ASP A 101 1.67 -32.39 -6.75
CA ASP A 101 2.83 -32.87 -7.49
C ASP A 101 3.23 -34.28 -7.07
N ASN A 102 4.11 -34.88 -7.87
CA ASN A 102 4.65 -36.22 -7.63
C ASN A 102 5.69 -36.29 -6.49
N GLY A 103 5.96 -35.22 -5.75
CA GLY A 103 6.91 -35.21 -4.62
C GLY A 103 8.39 -35.41 -5.00
N GLU A 104 8.71 -35.55 -6.29
CA GLU A 104 10.08 -35.81 -6.73
C GLU A 104 10.96 -34.56 -6.65
N ARG A 105 12.19 -34.72 -6.13
CA ARG A 105 13.24 -33.69 -6.20
C ARG A 105 13.74 -33.61 -7.64
N GLY A 106 13.20 -32.68 -8.42
CA GLY A 106 13.53 -32.50 -9.82
C GLY A 106 15.04 -32.44 -10.08
N GLY A 107 15.51 -33.18 -11.08
CA GLY A 107 16.92 -33.32 -11.45
C GLY A 107 17.09 -33.87 -12.87
N ARG A 108 18.34 -34.01 -13.36
CA ARG A 108 18.61 -34.57 -14.70
C ARG A 108 18.02 -36.00 -14.79
N GLY A 109 16.98 -36.15 -15.60
CA GLY A 109 16.27 -37.42 -15.84
C GLY A 109 15.01 -37.65 -15.01
N ARG A 110 14.68 -36.77 -14.04
CA ARG A 110 13.45 -36.85 -13.23
C ARG A 110 12.72 -35.52 -13.24
N GLN A 111 11.61 -35.45 -13.93
CA GLN A 111 10.79 -34.24 -14.04
C GLN A 111 9.74 -34.23 -12.94
N LYS A 112 9.59 -33.05 -12.32
CA LYS A 112 8.50 -32.79 -11.39
C LYS A 112 7.22 -32.56 -12.19
N LEU A 113 6.22 -33.39 -11.92
CA LEU A 113 4.93 -33.37 -12.61
C LEU A 113 3.86 -32.76 -11.70
N PHE A 114 2.92 -32.03 -12.31
CA PHE A 114 1.86 -31.30 -11.62
C PHE A 114 0.50 -31.65 -12.20
N TRP A 115 -0.52 -31.74 -11.36
CA TRP A 115 -1.92 -31.94 -11.76
C TRP A 115 -2.85 -31.30 -10.73
N PHE A 116 -4.12 -31.15 -11.10
CA PHE A 116 -5.16 -30.69 -10.21
C PHE A 116 -5.91 -31.87 -9.59
N GLU A 117 -6.37 -31.71 -8.36
CA GLU A 117 -7.27 -32.66 -7.70
C GLU A 117 -8.37 -31.91 -6.93
N ASP A 118 -9.58 -32.45 -6.99
CA ASP A 118 -10.73 -31.93 -6.25
C ASP A 118 -10.54 -32.20 -4.77
N GLN A 119 -10.55 -31.14 -3.98
CA GLN A 119 -10.58 -31.21 -2.54
C GLN A 119 -11.98 -30.80 -2.06
N PRO A 120 -12.62 -31.55 -1.14
CA PRO A 120 -13.87 -31.11 -0.56
C PRO A 120 -13.67 -29.76 0.12
N LEU A 121 -14.65 -28.87 0.00
CA LEU A 121 -14.63 -27.56 0.66
C LEU A 121 -14.84 -27.76 2.17
N THR A 122 -13.85 -28.31 2.88
CA THR A 122 -13.93 -28.56 4.32
C THR A 122 -13.97 -27.24 5.06
N LEU A 123 -15.01 -27.06 5.87
CA LEU A 123 -15.09 -26.04 6.91
C LEU A 123 -14.06 -26.39 7.98
N ASP A 124 -12.95 -25.65 8.07
CA ASP A 124 -12.15 -25.72 9.28
C ASP A 124 -12.99 -25.06 10.40
N PRO A 125 -13.17 -25.69 11.57
CA PRO A 125 -13.95 -25.11 12.67
C PRO A 125 -13.40 -23.77 13.18
N LEU A 126 -12.12 -23.49 12.90
CA LEU A 126 -11.47 -22.22 13.18
C LEU A 126 -11.86 -21.11 12.19
N ASP A 127 -12.43 -21.45 11.03
CA ASP A 127 -12.89 -20.47 10.07
C ASP A 127 -14.25 -19.88 10.48
N HIS A 128 -15.01 -20.50 11.38
CA HIS A 128 -16.33 -20.01 11.80
C HIS A 128 -16.30 -18.67 12.55
N GLU A 129 -15.14 -18.23 13.06
CA GLU A 129 -14.98 -16.87 13.62
C GLU A 129 -14.55 -15.82 12.57
N GLU A 130 -14.08 -16.23 11.39
CA GLU A 130 -13.59 -15.33 10.34
C GLU A 130 -14.59 -15.11 9.18
N HIS A 131 -15.71 -15.83 9.17
CA HIS A 131 -16.79 -15.67 8.18
C HIS A 131 -17.78 -14.55 8.52
N ALA A 132 -17.28 -13.38 8.93
CA ALA A 132 -18.03 -12.16 8.63
C ALA A 132 -17.85 -11.91 7.13
N ALA A 133 -18.95 -11.78 6.37
CA ALA A 133 -18.92 -11.32 4.99
C ALA A 133 -17.86 -10.20 4.86
N ILE A 134 -16.88 -10.36 3.95
CA ILE A 134 -15.77 -9.41 3.82
C ILE A 134 -16.38 -8.02 3.64
N ASP A 135 -16.34 -7.22 4.70
CA ASP A 135 -16.98 -5.93 4.71
C ASP A 135 -16.10 -5.00 3.87
N LEU A 136 -16.44 -4.89 2.58
CA LEU A 136 -15.73 -4.05 1.62
C LEU A 136 -15.73 -2.57 2.03
N THR A 137 -16.65 -2.20 2.93
CA THR A 137 -16.73 -0.84 3.47
C THR A 137 -15.77 -0.62 4.62
N ARG A 138 -15.20 -1.65 5.23
CA ARG A 138 -14.28 -1.53 6.36
C ARG A 138 -12.87 -1.95 6.00
N VAL A 139 -11.92 -1.28 6.63
CA VAL A 139 -10.51 -1.63 6.53
C VAL A 139 -9.89 -1.64 7.92
N GLN A 140 -9.02 -2.61 8.15
CA GLN A 140 -8.17 -2.65 9.33
C GLN A 140 -6.79 -2.11 8.97
N TRP A 141 -6.41 -1.03 9.65
CA TRP A 141 -5.11 -0.42 9.54
C TRP A 141 -4.10 -1.14 10.42
N ARG A 142 -2.87 -1.21 9.94
CA ARG A 142 -1.71 -1.64 10.71
C ARG A 142 -0.73 -0.49 10.81
N GLN A 143 -0.25 -0.25 12.04
CA GLN A 143 0.87 0.65 12.25
C GLN A 143 2.17 -0.07 11.85
N VAL A 144 2.94 0.55 10.97
CA VAL A 144 4.26 0.06 10.58
C VAL A 144 5.24 0.35 11.71
N PRO A 145 6.17 -0.58 12.03
CA PRO A 145 7.21 -0.35 13.01
C PRO A 145 8.00 0.92 12.68
N ALA A 146 8.19 1.79 13.68
CA ALA A 146 8.86 3.08 13.46
C ALA A 146 10.31 2.93 12.95
N SER A 147 10.97 1.81 13.25
CA SER A 147 12.32 1.47 12.76
C SER A 147 12.41 1.40 11.23
N GLU A 148 11.34 1.00 10.55
CA GLU A 148 11.30 0.87 9.09
C GLU A 148 11.22 2.23 8.38
N ILE A 149 10.84 3.28 9.10
CA ILE A 149 10.73 4.64 8.57
C ILE A 149 12.14 5.18 8.27
N LYS A 150 12.41 5.46 6.99
CA LYS A 150 13.71 5.99 6.54
C LYS A 150 13.77 7.51 6.70
N LEU A 151 14.64 7.95 7.59
CA LEU A 151 14.85 9.37 7.85
C LEU A 151 15.89 10.00 6.93
N ASN A 152 15.70 11.28 6.64
CA ASN A 152 16.74 12.14 6.08
C ASN A 152 17.71 12.60 7.20
N PHE A 153 18.68 13.45 6.89
CA PHE A 153 19.67 13.91 7.88
C PHE A 153 19.03 14.68 9.05
N SER A 154 18.15 15.65 8.75
CA SER A 154 17.47 16.44 9.78
C SER A 154 16.56 15.58 10.67
N GLY A 155 15.88 14.60 10.10
CA GLY A 155 15.07 13.65 10.85
C GLY A 155 15.89 12.77 11.77
N ARG A 156 17.05 12.28 11.33
CA ARG A 156 17.97 11.52 12.19
C ARG A 156 18.43 12.33 13.39
N LEU A 157 18.73 13.62 13.20
CA LEU A 157 19.12 14.52 14.28
C LEU A 157 17.97 14.74 15.29
N LEU A 158 16.76 14.94 14.77
CA LEU A 158 15.60 15.33 15.59
C LEU A 158 14.94 14.15 16.31
N PHE A 159 14.67 13.05 15.61
CA PHE A 159 13.94 11.90 16.14
C PHE A 159 14.85 10.79 16.65
N GLY A 160 16.14 10.81 16.30
CA GLY A 160 17.10 9.82 16.77
C GLY A 160 16.76 8.38 16.39
N PRO A 161 17.33 7.40 17.12
CA PRO A 161 17.03 5.98 16.93
C PRO A 161 15.62 5.60 17.38
N ASP A 162 15.11 6.24 18.43
CA ASP A 162 13.80 5.93 19.04
C ASP A 162 12.60 6.45 18.24
N ARG A 163 12.88 7.18 17.14
CA ARG A 163 11.88 7.78 16.25
C ARG A 163 10.86 8.67 16.95
N SER A 164 11.21 9.16 18.14
CA SER A 164 10.35 9.93 19.02
C SER A 164 11.17 10.85 19.93
N PHE A 165 10.54 11.92 20.41
CA PHE A 165 11.13 12.81 21.41
C PHE A 165 10.06 13.44 22.30
N ARG A 166 10.44 13.77 23.53
CA ARG A 166 9.57 14.46 24.51
C ARG A 166 9.50 15.95 24.23
N ASP A 167 8.36 16.59 24.48
CA ASP A 167 8.19 18.03 24.26
C ASP A 167 9.10 18.90 25.14
N ALA A 168 9.50 18.39 26.31
CA ALA A 168 10.43 19.07 27.21
C ALA A 168 11.91 18.97 26.80
N SER A 169 12.22 18.26 25.70
CA SER A 169 13.60 18.07 25.24
C SER A 169 14.09 19.23 24.38
N TRP A 170 15.41 19.42 24.31
CA TRP A 170 16.05 20.37 23.38
C TRP A 170 15.71 20.10 21.91
N ARG A 171 15.39 18.85 21.56
CA ARG A 171 14.88 18.47 20.23
C ARG A 171 13.55 19.17 19.92
N SER A 172 12.67 19.30 20.91
CA SER A 172 11.43 20.08 20.73
C SER A 172 11.71 21.55 20.43
N TRP A 173 12.75 22.13 21.02
CA TRP A 173 13.17 23.49 20.66
C TRP A 173 13.62 23.60 19.21
N ILE A 174 14.37 22.63 18.67
CA ILE A 174 14.72 22.59 17.24
C ILE A 174 13.46 22.50 16.39
N TYR A 175 12.56 21.58 16.71
CA TYR A 175 11.30 21.42 16.00
C TYR A 175 10.47 22.71 15.99
N LYS A 176 10.27 23.33 17.16
CA LYS A 176 9.55 24.60 17.33
C LYS A 176 10.26 25.76 16.63
N SER A 177 11.59 25.81 16.67
CA SER A 177 12.39 26.85 16.01
C SER A 177 12.20 26.82 14.49
N ARG A 178 12.04 25.64 13.88
CA ARG A 178 11.78 25.52 12.43
C ARG A 178 10.43 26.15 12.05
N ARG A 179 9.42 26.04 12.91
CA ARG A 179 8.13 26.74 12.72
C ARG A 179 8.31 28.26 12.86
N ILE A 180 9.06 28.71 13.86
CA ILE A 180 9.38 30.14 14.03
C ILE A 180 10.10 30.67 12.79
N TRP A 181 11.07 29.92 12.26
CA TRP A 181 11.78 30.28 11.03
C TRP A 181 10.85 30.39 9.82
N ARG A 182 9.85 29.53 9.66
CA ARG A 182 8.84 29.68 8.60
C ARG A 182 8.09 31.01 8.67
N ILE A 183 7.85 31.52 9.88
CA ILE A 183 7.22 32.84 10.09
C ILE A 183 8.24 33.97 9.90
N ALA A 184 9.46 33.81 10.39
CA ALA A 184 10.49 34.83 10.36
C ALA A 184 11.05 35.09 8.96
N THR A 185 11.16 34.07 8.10
CA THR A 185 11.70 34.18 6.73
C THR A 185 11.00 35.26 5.89
N PRO A 186 9.66 35.28 5.73
CA PRO A 186 9.01 36.33 4.94
C PRO A 186 9.24 37.73 5.52
N VAL A 187 9.27 37.87 6.85
CA VAL A 187 9.56 39.14 7.51
C VAL A 187 10.99 39.60 7.21
N LEU A 188 11.96 38.69 7.28
CA LEU A 188 13.36 38.97 6.94
C LEU A 188 13.52 39.40 5.47
N PHE A 189 12.83 38.72 4.55
CA PHE A 189 12.82 39.10 3.13
C PHE A 189 12.20 40.48 2.90
N ALA A 190 11.11 40.81 3.61
CA ALA A 190 10.51 42.14 3.56
C ALA A 190 11.46 43.23 4.10
N ILE A 191 12.14 42.98 5.23
CA ILE A 191 13.15 43.89 5.78
C ILE A 191 14.30 44.08 4.79
N LEU A 192 14.82 42.99 4.20
CA LEU A 192 15.90 43.04 3.22
C LEU A 192 15.49 43.83 1.97
N PHE A 193 14.25 43.67 1.51
CA PHE A 193 13.70 44.48 0.41
C PHE A 193 13.65 45.97 0.75
N VAL A 194 13.24 46.33 1.96
CA VAL A 194 13.23 47.73 2.42
C VAL A 194 14.65 48.29 2.49
N ILE A 195 15.58 47.57 3.13
CA ILE A 195 16.99 47.98 3.25
C ILE A 195 17.62 48.18 1.87
N THR A 196 17.48 47.21 0.97
CA THR A 196 18.04 47.32 -0.39
C THR A 196 17.43 48.48 -1.17
N SER A 197 16.13 48.73 -1.02
CA SER A 197 15.44 49.86 -1.66
C SER A 197 15.92 51.22 -1.11
N LEU A 198 16.15 51.32 0.20
CA LEU A 198 16.68 52.53 0.85
C LEU A 198 18.13 52.81 0.47
N LEU A 199 18.97 51.77 0.39
CA LEU A 199 20.40 51.90 0.07
C LEU A 199 20.66 52.26 -1.38
N ILE A 200 19.87 51.71 -2.32
CA ILE A 200 20.09 51.94 -3.75
C ILE A 200 19.62 53.35 -4.15
N GLY A 201 18.53 53.83 -3.55
CA GLY A 201 17.96 55.15 -3.83
C GLY A 201 17.47 55.31 -5.28
N GLY A 202 16.26 55.83 -5.47
CA GLY A 202 15.75 56.19 -6.80
C GLY A 202 14.40 55.56 -7.14
N PRO A 203 13.93 55.77 -8.38
CA PRO A 203 12.61 55.31 -8.81
C PRO A 203 12.54 53.77 -8.85
N ILE A 204 11.32 53.25 -8.75
CA ILE A 204 11.04 51.80 -8.80
C ILE A 204 11.53 51.23 -10.13
N LYS A 205 12.55 50.37 -10.07
CA LYS A 205 13.10 49.59 -11.19
C LYS A 205 12.46 48.18 -11.28
N GLY A 206 12.71 47.49 -12.40
CA GLY A 206 12.19 46.12 -12.62
C GLY A 206 12.62 45.08 -11.57
N TRP A 207 13.79 45.22 -10.95
CA TRP A 207 14.25 44.28 -9.91
C TRP A 207 13.38 44.33 -8.64
N HIS A 208 12.69 45.44 -8.35
CA HIS A 208 11.75 45.50 -7.22
C HIS A 208 10.53 44.61 -7.47
N LEU A 209 10.09 44.47 -8.72
CA LEU A 209 9.02 43.54 -9.07
C LEU A 209 9.45 42.10 -8.81
N SER A 210 10.69 41.73 -9.16
CA SER A 210 11.24 40.41 -8.84
C SER A 210 11.26 40.13 -7.34
N TRP A 211 11.59 41.12 -6.51
CA TRP A 211 11.51 40.99 -5.05
C TRP A 211 10.08 40.80 -4.55
N LEU A 212 9.12 41.56 -5.06
CA LEU A 212 7.72 41.42 -4.65
C LEU A 212 7.18 40.03 -5.01
N VAL A 213 7.52 39.51 -6.19
CA VAL A 213 7.18 38.13 -6.59
C VAL A 213 7.84 37.13 -5.64
N LEU A 214 9.13 37.29 -5.34
CA LEU A 214 9.84 36.39 -4.44
C LEU A 214 9.25 36.41 -3.02
N ILE A 215 8.95 37.59 -2.49
CA ILE A 215 8.26 37.76 -1.20
C ILE A 215 6.89 37.09 -1.25
N GLY A 216 6.14 37.25 -2.33
CA GLY A 216 4.85 36.59 -2.53
C GLY A 216 4.96 35.07 -2.49
N ILE A 217 5.94 34.49 -3.19
CA ILE A 217 6.22 33.04 -3.19
C ILE A 217 6.60 32.56 -1.78
N VAL A 218 7.49 33.29 -1.09
CA VAL A 218 7.92 32.95 0.28
C VAL A 218 6.76 33.04 1.25
N LEU A 219 5.94 34.10 1.18
CA LEU A 219 4.73 34.26 1.99
C LEU A 219 3.74 33.13 1.74
N TRP A 220 3.50 32.78 0.48
CA TRP A 220 2.59 31.70 0.13
C TRP A 220 3.10 30.34 0.65
N ALA A 221 4.37 30.02 0.45
CA ALA A 221 4.97 28.78 0.95
C ALA A 221 4.96 28.71 2.49
N SER A 222 5.24 29.83 3.17
CA SER A 222 5.13 29.93 4.63
C SER A 222 3.69 29.76 5.10
N TYR A 223 2.73 30.40 4.43
CA TYR A 223 1.31 30.30 4.73
C TYR A 223 0.83 28.85 4.56
N ASP A 224 1.04 28.23 3.40
CA ASP A 224 0.62 26.85 3.12
C ASP A 224 1.17 25.88 4.18
N GLY A 225 2.48 25.92 4.44
CA GLY A 225 3.11 25.01 5.40
C GLY A 225 2.59 25.19 6.84
N ILE A 226 2.38 26.42 7.30
CA ILE A 226 1.90 26.70 8.67
C ILE A 226 0.43 26.35 8.80
N PHE A 227 -0.41 26.77 7.84
CA PHE A 227 -1.84 26.53 7.91
C PHE A 227 -2.18 25.05 7.80
N ARG A 228 -1.49 24.29 6.94
CA ARG A 228 -1.63 22.83 6.88
C ARG A 228 -1.28 22.20 8.23
N GLU A 229 -0.11 22.52 8.78
CA GLU A 229 0.33 22.00 10.09
C GLU A 229 -0.68 22.31 11.21
N LEU A 230 -1.18 23.54 11.29
CA LEU A 230 -2.15 23.97 12.31
C LEU A 230 -3.53 23.32 12.13
N ARG A 231 -4.02 23.20 10.89
CA ARG A 231 -5.31 22.56 10.56
C ARG A 231 -5.31 21.11 11.00
N TYR A 232 -4.28 20.36 10.59
CA TYR A 232 -4.12 18.96 10.96
C TYR A 232 -3.90 18.78 12.47
N ARG A 233 -3.05 19.60 13.09
CA ARG A 233 -2.80 19.49 14.53
C ARG A 233 -4.06 19.71 15.37
N ARG A 234 -4.96 20.61 14.98
CA ARG A 234 -6.22 20.85 15.70
C ARG A 234 -7.23 19.72 15.56
N GLN A 235 -7.30 19.09 14.38
CA GLN A 235 -8.36 18.13 14.08
C GLN A 235 -7.96 16.69 14.39
N THR A 236 -6.71 16.32 14.11
CA THR A 236 -6.22 14.95 14.25
C THR A 236 -5.08 14.87 15.27
N GLY A 237 -4.34 15.94 15.56
CA GLY A 237 -3.15 15.83 16.40
C GLY A 237 -2.02 15.01 15.76
N ALA A 238 -2.13 14.75 14.44
CA ALA A 238 -1.03 14.31 13.60
C ALA A 238 -1.11 14.95 12.22
N TYR A 239 0.02 15.10 11.55
CA TYR A 239 0.08 15.68 10.22
C TYR A 239 1.17 15.00 9.39
N LEU A 240 1.00 15.06 8.06
CA LEU A 240 1.94 14.47 7.11
C LEU A 240 3.29 15.19 7.17
N ASN A 241 4.34 14.40 7.23
CA ASN A 241 5.69 14.87 7.44
C ASN A 241 6.55 14.59 6.21
N PHE A 242 6.87 15.65 5.47
CA PHE A 242 7.81 15.60 4.36
C PHE A 242 9.22 16.09 4.76
N ASP A 243 9.34 16.81 5.87
CA ASP A 243 10.56 17.52 6.25
C ASP A 243 11.66 16.62 6.86
N PHE A 244 11.27 15.51 7.51
CA PHE A 244 12.20 14.70 8.31
C PHE A 244 12.39 13.27 7.78
N VAL A 245 11.72 12.94 6.69
CA VAL A 245 11.81 11.62 6.05
C VAL A 245 12.46 11.73 4.68
N LYS A 246 12.85 10.60 4.11
CA LYS A 246 13.31 10.57 2.72
C LYS A 246 12.14 10.91 1.79
N LEU A 247 12.43 11.52 0.63
CA LEU A 247 11.43 11.87 -0.37
C LEU A 247 10.61 10.66 -0.87
N SER A 248 11.18 9.46 -0.78
CA SER A 248 10.52 8.20 -1.13
C SER A 248 9.50 7.70 -0.09
N GLU A 249 9.38 8.36 1.06
CA GLU A 249 8.49 7.98 2.17
C GLU A 249 7.47 9.11 2.48
N PRO A 250 6.65 9.56 1.51
CA PRO A 250 5.75 10.71 1.68
C PRO A 250 4.58 10.45 2.64
N ASP A 251 4.32 9.20 2.97
CA ASP A 251 3.18 8.67 3.72
C ASP A 251 3.50 8.48 5.21
N THR A 252 4.24 9.41 5.80
CA THR A 252 4.60 9.37 7.22
C THR A 252 3.96 10.52 7.99
N LEU A 253 3.60 10.27 9.24
CA LEU A 253 2.96 11.23 10.14
C LEU A 253 3.88 11.56 11.30
N ILE A 254 3.74 12.78 11.81
CA ILE A 254 4.16 13.11 13.17
C ILE A 254 2.92 13.10 14.05
N GLU A 255 2.89 12.22 15.05
CA GLU A 255 1.84 12.13 16.05
C GLU A 255 2.22 12.83 17.34
N HIS A 256 1.25 13.49 17.95
CA HIS A 256 1.32 13.97 19.32
C HIS A 256 0.57 13.00 20.23
N ARG A 257 1.30 12.26 21.07
CA ARG A 257 0.70 11.41 22.10
C ARG A 257 0.91 12.01 23.46
N TRP A 258 -0.14 11.97 24.28
CA TRP A 258 -0.01 12.28 25.70
C TRP A 258 0.55 11.05 26.40
N HIS A 259 1.64 11.22 27.14
CA HIS A 259 2.15 10.23 28.08
C HIS A 259 2.13 10.83 29.50
N ASN A 260 2.10 10.01 30.56
CA ASN A 260 2.05 10.50 31.95
C ASN A 260 3.20 11.47 32.29
N SER A 261 4.32 11.38 31.57
CA SER A 261 5.51 12.24 31.70
C SER A 261 5.53 13.43 30.73
N GLY A 262 4.41 13.74 30.07
CA GLY A 262 4.24 14.85 29.13
C GLY A 262 3.96 14.40 27.68
N THR A 263 3.83 15.38 26.78
CA THR A 263 3.58 15.11 25.36
C THR A 263 4.83 14.56 24.66
N ILE A 264 4.63 13.52 23.85
CA ILE A 264 5.65 12.89 23.01
C ILE A 264 5.29 13.14 21.54
N TYR A 265 6.31 13.50 20.75
CA TYR A 265 6.24 13.55 19.29
C TYR A 265 6.82 12.25 18.77
N GLN A 266 6.09 11.54 17.91
CA GLN A 266 6.53 10.26 17.36
C GLN A 266 6.24 10.19 15.86
N LEU A 267 7.13 9.54 15.11
CA LEU A 267 6.86 9.19 13.72
C LEU A 267 6.01 7.93 13.65
N ALA A 268 4.92 8.00 12.88
CA ALA A 268 4.05 6.86 12.62
C ALA A 268 3.78 6.73 11.12
N ARG A 269 3.61 5.50 10.66
CA ARG A 269 3.09 5.18 9.33
C ARG A 269 2.02 4.11 9.49
N TYR A 270 0.97 4.25 8.69
CA TYR A 270 -0.14 3.33 8.67
C TYR A 270 -0.30 2.77 7.27
N GLU A 271 -0.46 1.45 7.20
CA GLU A 271 -0.69 0.72 5.97
C GLU A 271 -1.86 -0.24 6.18
N ALA A 272 -2.60 -0.50 5.11
CA ALA A 272 -3.65 -1.51 5.09
C ALA A 272 -3.74 -2.15 3.71
N ASP A 273 -4.46 -3.26 3.62
CA ASP A 273 -4.79 -3.88 2.35
C ASP A 273 -6.17 -3.41 1.90
N CYS A 274 -6.27 -2.98 0.64
CA CYS A 274 -7.53 -2.53 0.09
C CYS A 274 -8.49 -3.73 -0.05
N PRO A 275 -9.69 -3.70 0.57
CA PRO A 275 -10.60 -4.83 0.50
C PRO A 275 -11.15 -5.05 -0.92
N LEU A 276 -11.15 -4.03 -1.79
CA LEU A 276 -11.63 -4.12 -3.18
C LEU A 276 -10.63 -4.77 -4.15
N CYS A 277 -9.33 -4.44 -4.04
CA CYS A 277 -8.33 -4.84 -5.04
C CYS A 277 -7.07 -5.49 -4.46
N SER A 278 -6.99 -5.66 -3.13
CA SER A 278 -5.80 -6.15 -2.41
C SER A 278 -4.53 -5.33 -2.54
N SER A 279 -4.55 -4.22 -3.28
CA SER A 279 -3.41 -3.29 -3.32
C SER A 279 -3.27 -2.56 -1.98
N LYS A 280 -2.07 -2.05 -1.70
CA LYS A 280 -1.80 -1.33 -0.44
C LYS A 280 -2.56 0.00 -0.40
N LEU A 281 -3.10 0.31 0.77
CA LEU A 281 -3.61 1.62 1.15
C LEU A 281 -2.50 2.39 1.86
N ARG A 282 -2.21 3.58 1.35
CA ARG A 282 -1.26 4.52 1.95
C ARG A 282 -1.99 5.75 2.46
N ILE A 283 -1.47 6.31 3.54
CA ILE A 283 -2.02 7.55 4.08
C ILE A 283 -1.70 8.74 3.17
N ALA A 284 -2.67 9.62 3.02
CA ALA A 284 -2.59 10.80 2.19
C ALA A 284 -3.40 11.95 2.79
N ASP A 285 -3.15 13.14 2.25
CA ASP A 285 -3.88 14.35 2.55
C ASP A 285 -5.33 14.19 2.04
N GLY A 286 -6.31 14.49 2.90
CA GLY A 286 -7.73 14.41 2.55
C GLY A 286 -8.19 15.50 1.61
N GLU A 287 -7.39 16.55 1.42
CA GLU A 287 -7.78 17.70 0.62
C GLU A 287 -7.85 17.40 -0.89
N PRO A 288 -8.76 18.08 -1.62
CA PRO A 288 -9.74 19.07 -1.14
C PRO A 288 -11.04 18.48 -0.58
N GLU A 289 -11.33 17.20 -0.83
CA GLU A 289 -12.64 16.56 -0.58
C GLU A 289 -12.94 16.32 0.92
N TRP A 290 -11.92 16.03 1.73
CA TRP A 290 -12.02 15.80 3.18
C TRP A 290 -11.05 16.70 3.95
N PRO A 291 -11.33 18.01 4.04
CA PRO A 291 -10.39 18.98 4.59
C PRO A 291 -10.00 18.67 6.04
N GLY A 292 -8.69 18.68 6.31
CA GLY A 292 -8.11 18.46 7.63
C GLY A 292 -8.18 17.01 8.15
N ARG A 293 -8.61 16.05 7.31
CA ARG A 293 -8.55 14.61 7.61
C ARG A 293 -7.36 13.95 6.92
N ILE A 294 -6.75 12.98 7.61
CA ILE A 294 -5.81 12.05 6.99
C ILE A 294 -6.64 10.85 6.53
N ILE A 295 -6.52 10.50 5.25
CA ILE A 295 -7.27 9.42 4.62
C ILE A 295 -6.32 8.36 4.08
N GLY A 296 -6.84 7.16 3.87
CA GLY A 296 -6.18 6.12 3.09
C GLY A 296 -6.56 6.18 1.63
N ARG A 297 -5.57 6.21 0.75
CA ARG A 297 -5.78 6.06 -0.70
C ARG A 297 -5.10 4.80 -1.19
N CYS A 298 -5.80 4.06 -2.04
CA CYS A 298 -5.25 2.87 -2.66
C CYS A 298 -4.20 3.23 -3.70
N ILE A 299 -3.13 2.45 -3.80
CA ILE A 299 -2.12 2.66 -4.84
C ILE A 299 -2.67 2.30 -6.23
N ALA A 300 -3.47 1.25 -6.34
CA ALA A 300 -4.04 0.80 -7.61
C ALA A 300 -5.18 1.73 -8.11
N SER A 301 -5.97 2.29 -7.20
CA SER A 301 -7.08 3.19 -7.55
C SER A 301 -7.21 4.33 -6.54
N PRO A 302 -6.32 5.35 -6.61
CA PRO A 302 -6.24 6.40 -5.59
C PRO A 302 -7.42 7.38 -5.60
N SER A 303 -8.17 7.47 -6.70
CA SER A 303 -9.38 8.30 -6.78
C SER A 303 -10.60 7.58 -6.23
N GLU A 304 -10.77 6.28 -6.49
CA GLU A 304 -12.02 5.59 -6.12
C GLU A 304 -11.94 4.88 -4.76
N HIS A 305 -10.82 4.23 -4.49
CA HIS A 305 -10.67 3.40 -3.28
C HIS A 305 -10.07 4.25 -2.16
N ILE A 306 -10.97 4.96 -1.48
CA ILE A 306 -10.62 5.90 -0.41
C ILE A 306 -11.28 5.47 0.90
N TYR A 307 -10.48 5.38 1.96
CA TYR A 307 -10.92 4.93 3.27
C TYR A 307 -10.52 5.95 4.35
N SER A 308 -11.33 6.06 5.39
CA SER A 308 -10.98 6.85 6.58
C SER A 308 -9.93 6.13 7.41
N LEU A 309 -9.19 6.90 8.21
CA LEU A 309 -8.23 6.38 9.17
C LEU A 309 -8.57 6.92 10.55
N ASP A 310 -8.98 6.03 11.46
CA ASP A 310 -8.88 6.30 12.89
C ASP A 310 -7.59 5.67 13.45
N ARG A 311 -6.69 6.52 13.94
CA ARG A 311 -5.37 6.12 14.46
C ARG A 311 -5.44 5.45 15.83
N VAL A 312 -6.55 5.63 16.55
CA VAL A 312 -6.75 5.03 17.88
C VAL A 312 -7.31 3.63 17.73
N SER A 313 -8.44 3.47 17.04
CA SER A 313 -9.05 2.16 16.81
C SER A 313 -8.36 1.34 15.72
N LEU A 314 -7.57 1.98 14.86
CA LEU A 314 -7.00 1.39 13.63
C LEU A 314 -8.07 0.85 12.68
N LEU A 315 -9.29 1.37 12.76
CA LEU A 315 -10.37 1.03 11.86
C LEU A 315 -10.62 2.17 10.88
N GLY A 316 -10.99 1.79 9.66
CA GLY A 316 -11.36 2.70 8.60
C GLY A 316 -12.67 2.29 7.94
N GLN A 317 -13.35 3.28 7.36
CA GLN A 317 -14.57 3.10 6.59
C GLN A 317 -14.40 3.71 5.20
N THR A 318 -15.04 3.13 4.19
CA THR A 318 -15.03 3.68 2.83
C THR A 318 -15.61 5.09 2.84
N LEU A 319 -14.91 6.04 2.22
CA LEU A 319 -15.35 7.43 2.09
C LEU A 319 -16.06 7.68 0.77
N ARG A 320 -15.95 6.75 -0.19
CA ARG A 320 -16.73 6.75 -1.43
C ARG A 320 -17.65 5.54 -1.49
N PRO A 321 -18.86 5.69 -2.06
CA PRO A 321 -19.72 4.55 -2.32
C PRO A 321 -19.04 3.63 -3.33
N ILE A 322 -18.99 2.34 -3.00
CA ILE A 322 -18.49 1.30 -3.88
C ILE A 322 -19.55 1.09 -4.94
N GLN A 323 -19.28 1.51 -6.18
CA GLN A 323 -20.16 1.20 -7.29
C GLN A 323 -19.89 -0.25 -7.72
N PRO A 324 -20.90 -1.13 -7.72
CA PRO A 324 -20.76 -2.44 -8.36
C PRO A 324 -20.52 -2.20 -9.85
N ARG A 325 -19.44 -2.75 -10.38
CA ARG A 325 -19.19 -2.78 -11.83
C ARG A 325 -19.88 -3.97 -12.46
#